data_AF-F9X6J1-F1
#
_entry.id   AF-F9X6J1-F1
#
_cell.length_a   1.000
_cell.length_b   1.000
_cell.length_c   1.000
_cell.angle_alpha   90.00
_cell.angle_beta   90.00
_cell.angle_gamma   90.00
#
_symmetry.space_group_name_H-M   'P 1'
#
loop_
_entity.id
_entity.type
_entity.pdbx_description
1 polymer ?
#
loop_
_entity_poly.entity_id
_entity_poly.type
_entity_poly.pdbx_seq_one_letter_code
_entity_poly.pdbx_strand_id
1 'polypeptide(L)'
;MKGLFTSACIALATCTNAALASMSWTGTSLYFLQALSDGDQDAYIDKLKSYNTKVVRLWVNRQGKGCQKGSTLVKDIPPLETTLGQYDDAALDAVDQVLVKLVAKGIKAIISPHDANSLLGDSRKDCYFDRWGPGHFYEQQDAFDAYDARLSHILNYKGKYSGQVWKDWPQAIVAFNLQNEPMDSGDSHCENNDPYGWACGRAQKLKSLLGSNTQTLVTTGGLGGDISHGCTFNTAVTHCDAIDAIAVHRYASVPGHWSSALPDWISQANGKKVYLEEWGIDASKYDQTSAFVSEVEDMNSVGLPSLYWQILPPGEGSCAGYDPKTDNDDHFGIFQDSGTDLAGPMNGAAGVQAAQDWTGSVY
;
A
#
# COMPACT_ATOMS: atom_id res chain seq x y z
N MET A 1 -69.94 -11.07 33.44
CA MET A 1 -69.03 -12.23 33.31
C MET A 1 -67.98 -11.90 32.27
N LYS A 2 -66.71 -12.19 32.60
CA LYS A 2 -65.47 -11.71 31.97
C LYS A 2 -65.28 -12.28 30.56
N GLY A 3 -65.02 -11.43 29.58
CA GLY A 3 -64.47 -11.82 28.27
C GLY A 3 -62.98 -11.52 28.24
N LEU A 4 -62.15 -12.54 28.06
CA LEU A 4 -60.70 -12.45 27.94
C LEU A 4 -60.31 -11.74 26.63
N PHE A 5 -59.47 -10.73 26.71
CA PHE A 5 -58.68 -10.23 25.58
C PHE A 5 -57.42 -11.11 25.44
N THR A 6 -57.28 -11.75 24.28
CA THR A 6 -56.05 -12.47 23.90
C THR A 6 -55.19 -11.51 23.07
N SER A 7 -54.19 -10.89 23.69
CA SER A 7 -53.15 -10.15 22.97
C SER A 7 -52.16 -11.13 22.34
N ALA A 8 -52.12 -11.17 21.01
CA ALA A 8 -51.07 -11.84 20.26
C ALA A 8 -49.87 -10.88 20.10
N CYS A 9 -48.78 -11.15 20.83
CA CYS A 9 -47.50 -10.49 20.59
C CYS A 9 -46.85 -11.08 19.34
N ILE A 10 -46.82 -10.32 18.25
CA ILE A 10 -45.98 -10.62 17.09
C ILE A 10 -44.54 -10.22 17.45
N ALA A 11 -43.68 -11.20 17.72
CA ALA A 11 -42.25 -10.98 17.82
C ALA A 11 -41.70 -10.77 16.41
N LEU A 12 -41.36 -9.52 16.07
CA LEU A 12 -40.52 -9.21 14.92
C LEU A 12 -39.11 -9.74 15.21
N ALA A 13 -38.78 -10.89 14.64
CA ALA A 13 -37.41 -11.35 14.56
C ALA A 13 -36.65 -10.38 13.64
N THR A 14 -35.89 -9.47 14.23
CA THR A 14 -34.85 -8.72 13.52
C THR A 14 -33.77 -9.71 13.12
N CYS A 15 -33.83 -10.24 11.90
CA CYS A 15 -32.66 -10.83 11.26
C CYS A 15 -31.63 -9.73 11.09
N THR A 16 -30.76 -9.55 12.08
CA THR A 16 -29.47 -8.91 11.85
C THR A 16 -28.75 -9.78 10.84
N ASN A 17 -28.69 -9.35 9.58
CA ASN A 17 -27.70 -9.89 8.64
C ASN A 17 -26.34 -9.61 9.28
N ALA A 18 -25.79 -10.60 9.98
CA ALA A 18 -24.37 -10.62 10.26
C ALA A 18 -23.72 -10.68 8.88
N ALA A 19 -23.27 -9.53 8.38
CA ALA A 19 -22.42 -9.49 7.21
C ALA A 19 -21.26 -10.46 7.49
N LEU A 20 -21.04 -11.41 6.58
CA LEU A 20 -19.92 -12.33 6.71
C LEU A 20 -18.65 -11.48 6.75
N ALA A 21 -17.92 -11.55 7.86
CA ALA A 21 -16.64 -10.87 7.97
C ALA A 21 -15.67 -11.44 6.93
N SER A 22 -14.93 -10.58 6.23
CA SER A 22 -13.91 -11.03 5.29
C SER A 22 -12.79 -11.83 5.97
N MET A 23 -12.09 -12.66 5.18
CA MET A 23 -10.82 -13.25 5.62
C MET A 23 -9.69 -12.21 5.59
N SER A 24 -8.64 -12.44 6.38
CA SER A 24 -7.41 -11.65 6.29
C SER A 24 -6.71 -11.88 4.96
N TRP A 25 -5.71 -11.07 4.65
CA TRP A 25 -5.01 -11.12 3.39
C TRP A 25 -3.57 -10.63 3.54
N THR A 26 -2.71 -11.12 2.65
CA THR A 26 -1.32 -10.70 2.57
C THR A 26 -0.98 -10.18 1.19
N GLY A 27 0.11 -9.41 1.14
CA GLY A 27 0.66 -8.86 -0.08
C GLY A 27 2.15 -8.64 0.00
N THR A 28 2.66 -7.96 -1.00
CA THR A 28 4.05 -7.49 -1.06
C THR A 28 4.09 -6.18 -1.82
N SER A 29 5.19 -5.47 -1.66
CA SER A 29 5.50 -4.32 -2.50
C SER A 29 6.61 -4.67 -3.48
N LEU A 30 6.59 -4.09 -4.70
CA LEU A 30 7.72 -4.17 -5.63
C LEU A 30 7.74 -2.95 -6.56
N TYR A 31 8.54 -1.94 -6.20
CA TYR A 31 8.47 -0.62 -6.83
C TYR A 31 8.99 -0.52 -8.25
N PHE A 32 9.69 -1.55 -8.72
CA PHE A 32 10.27 -1.64 -10.06
C PHE A 32 9.63 -2.71 -10.94
N LEU A 33 8.53 -3.35 -10.50
CA LEU A 33 7.86 -4.43 -11.24
C LEU A 33 7.54 -4.02 -12.69
N GLN A 34 7.10 -2.79 -12.89
CA GLN A 34 6.76 -2.21 -14.19
C GLN A 34 7.95 -2.13 -15.17
N ALA A 35 9.19 -2.17 -14.68
CA ALA A 35 10.42 -2.09 -15.49
C ALA A 35 11.05 -3.45 -15.82
N LEU A 36 10.55 -4.52 -15.19
CA LEU A 36 10.94 -5.89 -15.53
C LEU A 36 10.53 -6.26 -16.97
N SER A 37 11.14 -7.31 -17.50
CA SER A 37 10.70 -7.89 -18.77
C SER A 37 9.29 -8.47 -18.62
N ASP A 38 8.53 -8.53 -19.72
CA ASP A 38 7.16 -9.05 -19.66
C ASP A 38 7.10 -10.49 -19.10
N GLY A 39 8.13 -11.30 -19.39
CA GLY A 39 8.26 -12.67 -18.90
C GLY A 39 8.61 -12.73 -17.41
N ASP A 40 9.50 -11.85 -16.93
CA ASP A 40 9.82 -11.77 -15.49
C ASP A 40 8.63 -11.24 -14.68
N GLN A 41 7.86 -10.31 -15.24
CA GLN A 41 6.59 -9.87 -14.65
C GLN A 41 5.62 -11.05 -14.51
N ASP A 42 5.42 -11.83 -15.57
CA ASP A 42 4.50 -12.98 -15.55
C ASP A 42 4.97 -14.04 -14.55
N ALA A 43 6.25 -14.39 -14.54
CA ALA A 43 6.83 -15.37 -13.61
C ALA A 43 6.70 -14.91 -12.15
N TYR A 44 7.04 -13.66 -11.86
CA TYR A 44 6.91 -13.07 -10.53
C TYR A 44 5.46 -13.10 -10.04
N ILE A 45 4.51 -12.64 -10.88
CA ILE A 45 3.09 -12.56 -10.54
C ILE A 45 2.47 -13.96 -10.39
N ASP A 46 2.86 -14.93 -11.23
CA ASP A 46 2.43 -16.33 -11.08
C ASP A 46 2.91 -16.93 -9.76
N LYS A 47 4.12 -16.59 -9.33
CA LYS A 47 4.63 -17.04 -8.05
C LYS A 47 3.87 -16.38 -6.89
N LEU A 48 3.59 -15.09 -6.93
CA LEU A 48 2.72 -14.42 -5.95
C LEU A 48 1.33 -15.06 -5.88
N LYS A 49 0.75 -15.41 -7.03
CA LYS A 49 -0.52 -16.14 -7.06
C LYS A 49 -0.44 -17.47 -6.32
N SER A 50 0.66 -18.20 -6.47
CA SER A 50 0.89 -19.47 -5.77
C SER A 50 1.00 -19.32 -4.24
N TYR A 51 1.36 -18.12 -3.76
CA TYR A 51 1.38 -17.77 -2.33
C TYR A 51 0.02 -17.28 -1.80
N ASN A 52 -1.00 -17.25 -2.67
CA ASN A 52 -2.32 -16.67 -2.38
C ASN A 52 -2.28 -15.17 -2.06
N THR A 53 -1.26 -14.45 -2.56
CA THR A 53 -1.18 -12.98 -2.49
C THR A 53 -2.45 -12.34 -3.01
N LYS A 54 -2.98 -11.36 -2.28
CA LYS A 54 -4.19 -10.60 -2.68
C LYS A 54 -3.88 -9.22 -3.22
N VAL A 55 -2.81 -8.60 -2.73
CA VAL A 55 -2.50 -7.19 -3.02
C VAL A 55 -1.01 -7.02 -3.32
N VAL A 56 -0.69 -6.20 -4.33
CA VAL A 56 0.67 -5.72 -4.60
C VAL A 56 0.70 -4.19 -4.55
N ARG A 57 1.63 -3.60 -3.80
CA ARG A 57 1.83 -2.15 -3.80
C ARG A 57 2.77 -1.75 -4.95
N LEU A 58 2.36 -0.73 -5.71
CA LEU A 58 3.02 -0.22 -6.91
C LEU A 58 3.17 1.31 -6.85
N TRP A 59 4.15 1.84 -7.56
CA TRP A 59 4.49 3.27 -7.57
C TRP A 59 4.39 3.86 -8.96
N VAL A 60 3.95 5.10 -9.02
CA VAL A 60 4.05 5.95 -10.21
C VAL A 60 5.41 6.68 -10.20
N ASN A 61 6.48 5.89 -10.31
CA ASN A 61 7.87 6.35 -10.24
C ASN A 61 8.67 5.99 -11.50
N ARG A 62 9.70 6.79 -11.78
CA ARG A 62 10.70 6.50 -12.81
C ARG A 62 11.48 5.23 -12.49
N GLN A 63 11.94 4.52 -13.51
CA GLN A 63 12.84 3.38 -13.38
C GLN A 63 13.94 3.47 -14.45
N GLY A 64 15.18 3.17 -14.07
CA GLY A 64 16.29 3.08 -15.02
C GLY A 64 16.58 1.63 -15.36
N LYS A 65 16.87 1.33 -16.63
CA LYS A 65 17.36 0.00 -17.02
C LYS A 65 18.65 -0.37 -16.28
N GLY A 66 18.86 -1.66 -16.08
CA GLY A 66 20.06 -2.19 -15.39
C GLY A 66 19.70 -3.08 -14.22
N CYS A 67 20.63 -3.23 -13.29
CA CYS A 67 20.42 -4.07 -12.12
C CYS A 67 19.72 -3.32 -11.00
N GLN A 68 18.62 -3.87 -10.51
CA GLN A 68 17.90 -3.36 -9.35
C GLN A 68 17.58 -4.53 -8.42
N LYS A 69 18.19 -4.54 -7.22
CA LYS A 69 17.95 -5.56 -6.18
C LYS A 69 17.95 -7.01 -6.71
N GLY A 70 19.01 -7.36 -7.45
CA GLY A 70 19.18 -8.69 -8.05
C GLY A 70 18.37 -8.94 -9.33
N SER A 71 17.46 -8.05 -9.69
CA SER A 71 16.64 -8.14 -10.91
C SER A 71 17.21 -7.33 -12.07
N THR A 72 16.97 -7.78 -13.30
CA THR A 72 17.33 -7.02 -14.51
C THR A 72 16.13 -6.20 -14.99
N LEU A 73 16.23 -4.87 -14.92
CA LEU A 73 15.27 -3.95 -15.50
C LEU A 73 15.61 -3.74 -16.98
N VAL A 74 14.67 -4.07 -17.87
CA VAL A 74 14.87 -4.01 -19.32
C VAL A 74 14.21 -2.81 -19.98
N LYS A 75 13.46 -2.03 -19.19
CA LYS A 75 12.73 -0.83 -19.63
C LYS A 75 13.24 0.38 -18.87
N ASP A 76 13.50 1.47 -19.59
CA ASP A 76 13.58 2.80 -19.00
C ASP A 76 12.15 3.35 -18.88
N ILE A 77 11.75 3.76 -17.68
CA ILE A 77 10.45 4.36 -17.41
C ILE A 77 10.69 5.80 -17.02
N PRO A 78 10.16 6.78 -17.78
CA PRO A 78 10.35 8.17 -17.46
C PRO A 78 9.66 8.54 -16.15
N PRO A 79 10.08 9.61 -15.46
CA PRO A 79 9.24 10.20 -14.43
C PRO A 79 7.92 10.66 -15.05
N LEU A 80 6.81 10.46 -14.33
CA LEU A 80 5.51 10.98 -14.77
C LEU A 80 5.56 12.49 -15.01
N GLU A 81 6.38 13.21 -14.26
CA GLU A 81 6.40 14.67 -14.27
C GLU A 81 7.84 15.16 -14.14
N THR A 82 8.36 15.78 -15.20
CA THR A 82 9.64 16.52 -15.18
C THR A 82 9.42 18.01 -15.06
N THR A 83 8.28 18.49 -15.53
CA THR A 83 7.83 19.88 -15.44
C THR A 83 6.43 19.86 -14.84
N LEU A 84 6.21 20.67 -13.81
CA LEU A 84 4.93 20.72 -13.10
C LEU A 84 3.76 20.95 -14.06
N GLY A 85 2.74 20.10 -13.96
CA GLY A 85 1.54 20.10 -14.80
C GLY A 85 1.73 19.50 -16.21
N GLN A 86 2.90 18.94 -16.53
CA GLN A 86 3.16 18.25 -17.80
C GLN A 86 3.45 16.78 -17.54
N TYR A 87 2.50 15.93 -17.93
CA TYR A 87 2.53 14.51 -17.59
C TYR A 87 2.98 13.64 -18.77
N ASP A 88 3.92 12.73 -18.50
CA ASP A 88 4.35 11.67 -19.40
C ASP A 88 3.66 10.35 -19.03
N ASP A 89 2.60 10.04 -19.77
CA ASP A 89 1.78 8.84 -19.54
C ASP A 89 2.54 7.53 -19.77
N ALA A 90 3.75 7.52 -20.31
CA ALA A 90 4.56 6.30 -20.39
C ALA A 90 4.83 5.69 -18.99
N ALA A 91 4.89 6.51 -17.94
CA ALA A 91 4.96 6.02 -16.56
C ALA A 91 3.68 5.27 -16.14
N LEU A 92 2.51 5.80 -16.51
CA LEU A 92 1.21 5.18 -16.19
C LEU A 92 0.92 3.97 -17.08
N ASP A 93 1.29 4.01 -18.35
CA ASP A 93 1.25 2.89 -19.29
C ASP A 93 1.97 1.66 -18.72
N ALA A 94 3.17 1.87 -18.16
CA ALA A 94 3.98 0.78 -17.61
C ALA A 94 3.31 0.12 -16.38
N VAL A 95 2.71 0.92 -15.49
CA VAL A 95 1.95 0.41 -14.34
C VAL A 95 0.64 -0.24 -14.79
N ASP A 96 -0.07 0.33 -15.76
CA ASP A 96 -1.31 -0.22 -16.32
C ASP A 96 -1.10 -1.62 -16.93
N GLN A 97 0.03 -1.83 -17.62
CA GLN A 97 0.42 -3.13 -18.14
C GLN A 97 0.54 -4.18 -17.01
N VAL A 98 1.14 -3.81 -15.88
CA VAL A 98 1.26 -4.67 -14.69
C VAL A 98 -0.11 -4.91 -14.05
N LEU A 99 -0.95 -3.89 -13.94
CA LEU A 99 -2.31 -4.02 -13.38
C LEU A 99 -3.14 -5.06 -14.15
N VAL A 100 -3.06 -5.06 -15.49
CA VAL A 100 -3.74 -6.08 -16.32
C VAL A 100 -3.26 -7.50 -15.96
N LYS A 101 -1.95 -7.69 -15.77
CA LYS A 101 -1.37 -8.99 -15.38
C LYS A 101 -1.80 -9.42 -13.98
N LEU A 102 -1.80 -8.50 -13.00
CA LEU A 102 -2.25 -8.76 -11.64
C LEU A 102 -3.73 -9.17 -11.60
N VAL A 103 -4.60 -8.41 -12.28
CA VAL A 103 -6.04 -8.70 -12.37
C VAL A 103 -6.31 -10.06 -12.99
N ALA A 104 -5.56 -10.44 -14.03
CA ALA A 104 -5.67 -11.76 -14.65
C ALA A 104 -5.38 -12.93 -13.67
N LYS A 105 -4.69 -12.66 -12.57
CA LYS A 105 -4.44 -13.63 -11.48
C LYS A 105 -5.33 -13.39 -10.25
N GLY A 106 -6.25 -12.43 -10.31
CA GLY A 106 -7.10 -12.05 -9.17
C GLY A 106 -6.30 -11.42 -8.03
N ILE A 107 -5.23 -10.71 -8.37
CA ILE A 107 -4.42 -9.89 -7.47
C ILE A 107 -4.78 -8.43 -7.76
N LYS A 108 -5.01 -7.64 -6.73
CA LYS A 108 -5.28 -6.21 -6.85
C LYS A 108 -4.03 -5.39 -6.48
N ALA A 109 -4.08 -4.08 -6.66
CA ALA A 109 -2.98 -3.19 -6.35
C ALA A 109 -3.35 -2.06 -5.38
N ILE A 110 -2.35 -1.60 -4.64
CA ILE A 110 -2.34 -0.27 -4.03
C ILE A 110 -1.42 0.60 -4.86
N ILE A 111 -1.87 1.81 -5.22
CA ILE A 111 -1.09 2.74 -6.03
C ILE A 111 -0.58 3.88 -5.16
N SER A 112 0.74 4.01 -5.06
CA SER A 112 1.41 5.19 -4.52
C SER A 112 1.65 6.20 -5.65
N PRO A 113 0.94 7.35 -5.66
CA PRO A 113 0.99 8.29 -6.78
C PRO A 113 2.29 9.10 -6.86
N HIS A 114 3.06 9.14 -5.77
CA HIS A 114 4.33 9.86 -5.62
C HIS A 114 5.09 9.29 -4.41
N ASP A 115 6.37 9.62 -4.29
CA ASP A 115 7.27 9.11 -3.26
C ASP A 115 7.91 10.23 -2.45
N ALA A 116 7.74 10.23 -1.13
CA ALA A 116 8.35 11.25 -0.26
C ALA A 116 9.88 11.23 -0.33
N ASN A 117 10.49 10.09 -0.67
CA ASN A 117 11.93 10.01 -0.89
C ASN A 117 12.42 10.91 -2.04
N SER A 118 11.55 11.24 -3.00
CA SER A 118 11.86 12.24 -4.05
C SER A 118 11.98 13.67 -3.51
N LEU A 119 11.69 13.90 -2.23
CA LEU A 119 11.82 15.21 -1.58
C LEU A 119 13.07 15.34 -0.71
N LEU A 120 13.90 14.30 -0.59
CA LEU A 120 15.11 14.29 0.26
C LEU A 120 16.31 15.04 -0.34
N GLY A 121 16.21 15.47 -1.61
CA GLY A 121 17.24 16.29 -2.27
C GLY A 121 18.47 15.54 -2.76
N ASP A 122 18.41 14.22 -2.82
CA ASP A 122 19.46 13.37 -3.36
C ASP A 122 19.22 13.01 -4.84
N SER A 123 19.78 11.88 -5.30
CA SER A 123 19.63 11.39 -6.67
C SER A 123 18.19 11.05 -7.05
N ARG A 124 17.25 10.94 -6.09
CA ARG A 124 15.83 10.65 -6.27
C ARG A 124 14.98 11.89 -6.49
N LYS A 125 15.55 13.09 -6.31
CA LYS A 125 14.82 14.35 -6.42
C LYS A 125 14.06 14.52 -7.73
N ASP A 126 12.97 15.27 -7.67
CA ASP A 126 12.09 15.54 -8.80
C ASP A 126 11.65 17.02 -8.86
N CYS A 127 10.70 17.32 -9.76
CA CYS A 127 10.24 18.68 -10.00
C CYS A 127 9.54 19.33 -8.79
N TYR A 128 8.99 18.54 -7.86
CA TYR A 128 8.41 19.06 -6.62
C TYR A 128 9.51 19.49 -5.66
N PHE A 129 10.55 18.67 -5.51
CA PHE A 129 11.73 19.08 -4.76
C PHE A 129 12.37 20.34 -5.34
N ASP A 130 12.56 20.39 -6.66
CA ASP A 130 13.23 21.54 -7.30
C ASP A 130 12.45 22.85 -7.09
N ARG A 131 11.12 22.79 -6.90
CA ARG A 131 10.27 23.96 -6.69
C ARG A 131 10.09 24.34 -5.23
N TRP A 132 9.85 23.37 -4.34
CA TRP A 132 9.46 23.61 -2.96
C TRP A 132 10.38 22.96 -1.92
N GLY A 133 11.24 22.02 -2.31
CA GLY A 133 12.03 21.22 -1.37
C GLY A 133 11.16 20.35 -0.46
N PRO A 134 11.74 19.77 0.62
CA PRO A 134 11.05 18.83 1.49
C PRO A 134 9.95 19.46 2.35
N GLY A 135 10.16 20.69 2.82
CA GLY A 135 9.22 21.36 3.73
C GLY A 135 8.04 21.99 3.00
N HIS A 136 8.32 22.94 2.10
CA HIS A 136 7.24 23.76 1.53
C HIS A 136 6.25 22.97 0.66
N PHE A 137 6.63 21.79 0.18
CA PHE A 137 5.70 20.88 -0.50
C PHE A 137 4.50 20.50 0.39
N TYR A 138 4.72 20.36 1.69
CA TYR A 138 3.69 20.05 2.69
C TYR A 138 3.07 21.29 3.36
N GLU A 139 3.46 22.51 2.98
CA GLU A 139 3.06 23.75 3.65
C GLU A 139 2.33 24.75 2.74
N GLN A 140 2.65 24.79 1.45
CA GLN A 140 2.20 25.85 0.56
C GLN A 140 1.02 25.43 -0.33
N GLN A 141 0.02 26.31 -0.44
CA GLN A 141 -1.17 26.05 -1.25
C GLN A 141 -0.85 25.85 -2.76
N ASP A 142 0.19 26.48 -3.29
CA ASP A 142 0.56 26.26 -4.70
C ASP A 142 1.17 24.87 -4.93
N ALA A 143 1.91 24.32 -3.94
CA ALA A 143 2.37 22.93 -3.94
C ALA A 143 1.18 21.96 -3.86
N PHE A 144 0.21 22.29 -3.02
CA PHE A 144 -1.02 21.53 -2.86
C PHE A 144 -1.78 21.46 -4.19
N ASP A 145 -2.02 22.59 -4.83
CA ASP A 145 -2.75 22.68 -6.09
C ASP A 145 -2.03 21.90 -7.21
N ALA A 146 -0.69 21.98 -7.27
CA ALA A 146 0.11 21.23 -8.23
C ALA A 146 0.02 19.71 -8.00
N TYR A 147 0.13 19.28 -6.75
CA TYR A 147 0.00 17.86 -6.41
C TYR A 147 -1.42 17.34 -6.65
N ASP A 148 -2.46 18.13 -6.38
CA ASP A 148 -3.85 17.78 -6.69
C ASP A 148 -4.09 17.65 -8.19
N ALA A 149 -3.40 18.43 -9.02
CA ALA A 149 -3.42 18.27 -10.46
C ALA A 149 -2.81 16.91 -10.86
N ARG A 150 -1.69 16.52 -10.25
CA ARG A 150 -1.08 15.18 -10.46
C ARG A 150 -2.02 14.07 -10.03
N LEU A 151 -2.62 14.15 -8.84
CA LEU A 151 -3.61 13.18 -8.37
C LEU A 151 -4.80 13.09 -9.33
N SER A 152 -5.29 14.24 -9.83
CA SER A 152 -6.37 14.28 -10.82
C SER A 152 -5.98 13.59 -12.12
N HIS A 153 -4.75 13.81 -12.60
CA HIS A 153 -4.23 13.18 -13.80
C HIS A 153 -4.16 11.65 -13.65
N ILE A 154 -3.56 11.16 -12.56
CA ILE A 154 -3.41 9.72 -12.30
C ILE A 154 -4.77 9.03 -12.17
N LEU A 155 -5.72 9.59 -11.41
CA LEU A 155 -7.01 8.95 -11.18
C LEU A 155 -7.89 8.95 -12.44
N ASN A 156 -7.81 9.99 -13.28
CA ASN A 156 -8.57 10.07 -14.54
C ASN A 156 -7.84 9.44 -15.73
N TYR A 157 -6.63 8.92 -15.55
CA TYR A 157 -5.89 8.24 -16.60
C TYR A 157 -6.69 7.05 -17.12
N LYS A 158 -6.82 6.99 -18.44
CA LYS A 158 -7.42 5.86 -19.14
C LYS A 158 -6.31 4.94 -19.62
N GLY A 159 -6.23 3.77 -18.99
CA GLY A 159 -5.24 2.75 -19.28
C GLY A 159 -5.13 2.41 -20.75
N LYS A 160 -3.92 2.48 -21.29
CA LYS A 160 -3.62 2.08 -22.66
C LYS A 160 -3.82 0.58 -22.89
N TYR A 161 -3.51 -0.24 -21.89
CA TYR A 161 -3.60 -1.70 -21.97
C TYR A 161 -4.93 -2.22 -21.39
N SER A 162 -5.37 -1.66 -20.28
CA SER A 162 -6.63 -2.05 -19.64
C SER A 162 -7.86 -1.47 -20.34
N GLY A 163 -7.73 -0.31 -20.98
CA GLY A 163 -8.85 0.48 -21.49
C GLY A 163 -9.72 1.12 -20.40
N GLN A 164 -9.38 0.91 -19.12
CA GLN A 164 -10.15 1.34 -17.96
C GLN A 164 -9.69 2.71 -17.47
N VAL A 165 -10.61 3.51 -16.94
CA VAL A 165 -10.25 4.71 -16.18
C VAL A 165 -9.91 4.26 -14.76
N TRP A 166 -8.73 4.59 -14.27
CA TRP A 166 -8.20 4.00 -13.03
C TRP A 166 -9.10 4.22 -11.80
N LYS A 167 -9.65 5.43 -11.63
CA LYS A 167 -10.59 5.72 -10.53
C LYS A 167 -11.89 4.90 -10.59
N ASP A 168 -12.23 4.34 -11.75
CA ASP A 168 -13.45 3.56 -11.98
C ASP A 168 -13.17 2.05 -12.08
N TRP A 169 -11.96 1.59 -11.68
CA TRP A 169 -11.50 0.21 -11.84
C TRP A 169 -11.22 -0.53 -10.50
N PRO A 170 -12.25 -0.71 -9.64
CA PRO A 170 -12.09 -1.35 -8.32
C PRO A 170 -11.72 -2.84 -8.38
N GLN A 171 -11.83 -3.47 -9.56
CA GLN A 171 -11.35 -4.84 -9.77
C GLN A 171 -9.81 -4.91 -9.79
N ALA A 172 -9.13 -3.82 -10.15
CA ALA A 172 -7.67 -3.75 -10.15
C ALA A 172 -7.10 -3.02 -8.93
N ILE A 173 -7.77 -1.98 -8.44
CA ILE A 173 -7.18 -1.06 -7.46
C ILE A 173 -7.96 -1.11 -6.15
N VAL A 174 -7.31 -1.63 -5.10
CA VAL A 174 -7.82 -1.61 -3.72
C VAL A 174 -7.79 -0.20 -3.19
N ALA A 175 -6.69 0.53 -3.41
CA ALA A 175 -6.49 1.84 -2.83
C ALA A 175 -5.55 2.74 -3.65
N PHE A 176 -5.73 4.04 -3.46
CA PHE A 176 -4.71 5.04 -3.71
C PHE A 176 -4.14 5.52 -2.37
N ASN A 177 -2.81 5.57 -2.25
CA ASN A 177 -2.18 6.27 -1.14
C ASN A 177 -2.26 7.79 -1.37
N LEU A 178 -2.12 8.57 -0.30
CA LEU A 178 -1.83 10.00 -0.41
C LEU A 178 -0.49 10.22 -1.13
N GLN A 179 0.52 9.46 -0.73
CA GLN A 179 1.91 9.41 -1.20
C GLN A 179 2.56 8.20 -0.53
N ASN A 180 3.71 7.71 -1.01
CA ASN A 180 4.56 6.86 -0.18
C ASN A 180 5.25 7.68 0.91
N GLU A 181 5.10 7.25 2.16
CA GLU A 181 5.75 7.80 3.35
C GLU A 181 5.66 9.33 3.48
N PRO A 182 4.46 9.94 3.32
CA PRO A 182 4.34 11.38 3.37
C PRO A 182 4.93 11.91 4.69
N MET A 183 5.71 12.99 4.60
CA MET A 183 6.37 13.66 5.73
C MET A 183 7.49 12.85 6.44
N ASP A 184 7.97 11.75 5.87
CA ASP A 184 9.11 10.98 6.43
C ASP A 184 10.43 11.76 6.48
N SER A 185 10.60 12.79 5.64
CA SER A 185 11.79 13.65 5.62
C SER A 185 12.03 14.48 6.89
N GLY A 186 11.25 14.27 7.96
CA GLY A 186 11.52 14.72 9.31
C GLY A 186 10.26 14.81 10.18
N ASP A 187 10.31 14.21 11.37
CA ASP A 187 9.20 14.10 12.34
C ASP A 187 8.44 15.43 12.53
N SER A 188 9.17 16.55 12.56
CA SER A 188 8.59 17.90 12.73
C SER A 188 7.49 18.27 11.72
N HIS A 189 7.48 17.67 10.53
CA HIS A 189 6.47 17.90 9.50
C HIS A 189 5.12 17.28 9.84
N CYS A 190 5.10 16.25 10.68
CA CYS A 190 3.89 15.55 11.10
C CYS A 190 3.62 15.60 12.61
N GLU A 191 4.62 15.86 13.47
CA GLU A 191 4.49 15.99 14.94
C GLU A 191 3.47 17.06 15.37
N ASN A 192 3.27 18.10 14.56
CA ASN A 192 2.28 19.15 14.80
C ASN A 192 0.90 18.83 14.19
N ASN A 193 0.61 17.54 13.98
CA ASN A 193 -0.69 17.04 13.55
C ASN A 193 -1.15 17.65 12.21
N ASP A 194 -0.31 17.57 11.18
CA ASP A 194 -0.58 18.09 9.82
C ASP A 194 -1.09 19.56 9.86
N PRO A 195 -0.27 20.51 10.34
CA PRO A 195 -0.73 21.87 10.67
C PRO A 195 -1.23 22.68 9.47
N TYR A 196 -0.87 22.26 8.25
CA TYR A 196 -1.29 22.89 7.00
C TYR A 196 -2.42 22.13 6.29
N GLY A 197 -2.89 21.02 6.88
CA GLY A 197 -3.99 20.22 6.33
C GLY A 197 -3.65 19.52 5.01
N TRP A 198 -2.37 19.20 4.78
CA TRP A 198 -1.92 18.54 3.56
C TRP A 198 -2.58 17.17 3.43
N ALA A 199 -2.50 16.33 4.47
CA ALA A 199 -2.94 14.94 4.41
C ALA A 199 -4.45 14.84 4.21
N CYS A 200 -5.25 15.53 5.04
CA CYS A 200 -6.70 15.50 4.88
C CYS A 200 -7.15 16.21 3.60
N GLY A 201 -6.48 17.29 3.18
CA GLY A 201 -6.76 17.95 1.90
C GLY A 201 -6.54 17.03 0.70
N ARG A 202 -5.40 16.31 0.66
CA ARG A 202 -5.13 15.34 -0.42
C ARG A 202 -6.12 14.17 -0.38
N ALA A 203 -6.49 13.72 0.82
CA ALA A 203 -7.51 12.68 0.98
C ALA A 203 -8.87 13.13 0.42
N GLN A 204 -9.31 14.35 0.74
CA GLN A 204 -10.55 14.93 0.22
C GLN A 204 -10.51 15.04 -1.31
N LYS A 205 -9.36 15.43 -1.87
CA LYS A 205 -9.16 15.45 -3.33
C LYS A 205 -9.37 14.05 -3.93
N LEU A 206 -8.67 13.03 -3.44
CA LEU A 206 -8.82 11.66 -3.91
C LEU A 206 -10.27 11.16 -3.78
N LYS A 207 -10.90 11.40 -2.63
CA LYS A 207 -12.29 10.99 -2.40
C LYS A 207 -13.26 11.67 -3.37
N SER A 208 -13.06 12.95 -3.65
CA SER A 208 -13.87 13.69 -4.64
C SER A 208 -13.72 13.13 -6.06
N LEU A 209 -12.52 12.66 -6.43
CA LEU A 209 -12.25 12.09 -7.74
C LEU A 209 -12.86 10.69 -7.88
N LEU A 210 -12.78 9.86 -6.83
CA LEU A 210 -13.40 8.53 -6.78
C LEU A 210 -14.93 8.61 -6.87
N GLY A 211 -15.53 9.68 -6.34
CA GLY A 211 -16.96 9.95 -6.47
C GLY A 211 -17.81 8.82 -5.90
N SER A 212 -18.56 8.12 -6.75
CA SER A 212 -19.40 6.98 -6.35
C SER A 212 -18.64 5.66 -6.21
N ASN A 213 -17.35 5.60 -6.57
CA ASN A 213 -16.55 4.41 -6.33
C ASN A 213 -16.20 4.32 -4.84
N THR A 214 -16.99 3.54 -4.11
CA THR A 214 -16.77 3.23 -2.69
C THR A 214 -15.94 1.97 -2.46
N GLN A 215 -15.56 1.27 -3.52
CA GLN A 215 -14.80 0.00 -3.46
C GLN A 215 -13.29 0.25 -3.46
N THR A 216 -12.84 1.35 -4.04
CA THR A 216 -11.44 1.81 -3.95
C THR A 216 -11.28 2.75 -2.76
N LEU A 217 -10.29 2.47 -1.91
CA LEU A 217 -10.01 3.19 -0.67
C LEU A 217 -9.03 4.35 -0.88
N VAL A 218 -9.13 5.36 -0.03
CA VAL A 218 -8.10 6.38 0.19
C VAL A 218 -7.32 6.04 1.45
N THR A 219 -6.00 5.93 1.34
CA THR A 219 -5.14 5.44 2.44
C THR A 219 -3.94 6.35 2.70
N THR A 220 -3.44 6.36 3.93
CA THR A 220 -2.39 7.31 4.37
C THR A 220 -1.03 7.10 3.69
N GLY A 221 -0.71 5.88 3.27
CA GLY A 221 0.57 5.60 2.60
C GLY A 221 1.78 5.51 3.52
N GLY A 222 1.60 5.19 4.80
CA GLY A 222 2.68 5.20 5.80
C GLY A 222 3.05 6.60 6.28
N LEU A 223 2.08 7.43 6.65
CA LEU A 223 2.33 8.82 7.10
C LEU A 223 3.40 8.88 8.20
N GLY A 224 4.45 9.64 7.92
CA GLY A 224 5.65 9.82 8.74
C GLY A 224 6.69 8.71 8.59
N GLY A 225 6.55 7.79 7.63
CA GLY A 225 7.43 6.64 7.50
C GLY A 225 7.17 5.61 8.60
N ASP A 226 8.24 5.13 9.23
CA ASP A 226 8.14 4.17 10.32
C ASP A 226 7.27 4.72 11.47
N ILE A 227 6.37 3.90 11.99
CA ILE A 227 5.45 4.27 13.07
C ILE A 227 6.14 4.81 14.32
N SER A 228 7.42 4.51 14.54
CA SER A 228 8.21 5.06 15.64
C SER A 228 8.36 6.59 15.61
N HIS A 229 8.16 7.23 14.46
CA HIS A 229 8.12 8.70 14.33
C HIS A 229 6.83 9.32 14.88
N GLY A 230 5.85 8.51 15.31
CA GLY A 230 4.67 8.98 16.04
C GLY A 230 3.58 9.64 15.20
N CYS A 231 3.68 9.61 13.87
CA CYS A 231 2.78 10.34 12.97
C CYS A 231 1.63 9.52 12.40
N THR A 232 1.75 8.19 12.36
CA THR A 232 0.82 7.27 11.68
C THR A 232 -0.64 7.46 12.12
N PHE A 233 -0.88 7.71 13.41
CA PHE A 233 -2.21 7.84 14.00
C PHE A 233 -2.56 9.27 14.43
N ASN A 234 -1.95 10.27 13.81
CA ASN A 234 -2.26 11.68 14.08
C ASN A 234 -3.75 11.98 13.90
N THR A 235 -4.29 12.83 14.78
CA THR A 235 -5.73 13.18 14.75
C THR A 235 -6.19 13.82 13.44
N ALA A 236 -5.31 14.56 12.76
CA ALA A 236 -5.60 15.12 11.44
C ALA A 236 -5.94 14.05 10.39
N VAL A 237 -5.34 12.85 10.48
CA VAL A 237 -5.71 11.74 9.62
C VAL A 237 -6.81 10.86 10.22
N THR A 238 -6.78 10.57 11.52
CA THR A 238 -7.80 9.68 12.14
C THR A 238 -9.18 10.32 12.25
N HIS A 239 -9.29 11.65 12.15
CA HIS A 239 -10.57 12.36 12.12
C HIS A 239 -10.97 12.86 10.72
N CYS A 240 -10.14 12.62 9.70
CA CYS A 240 -10.47 13.02 8.33
C CYS A 240 -11.44 12.03 7.68
N ASP A 241 -12.69 12.43 7.43
CA ASP A 241 -13.71 11.55 6.82
C ASP A 241 -13.33 11.01 5.43
N ALA A 242 -12.40 11.69 4.74
CA ALA A 242 -11.95 11.28 3.42
C ALA A 242 -10.90 10.15 3.42
N ILE A 243 -10.36 9.77 4.59
CA ILE A 243 -9.43 8.64 4.73
C ILE A 243 -10.20 7.40 5.14
N ASP A 244 -10.10 6.34 4.34
CA ASP A 244 -10.79 5.07 4.58
C ASP A 244 -9.95 4.08 5.41
N ALA A 245 -8.62 4.09 5.24
CA ALA A 245 -7.71 3.24 5.99
C ALA A 245 -6.39 3.94 6.38
N ILE A 246 -5.88 3.60 7.56
CA ILE A 246 -4.54 3.96 8.02
C ILE A 246 -3.58 2.83 7.62
N ALA A 247 -2.63 3.17 6.77
CA ALA A 247 -1.49 2.34 6.43
C ALA A 247 -0.39 2.54 7.47
N VAL A 248 0.08 1.44 8.07
CA VAL A 248 1.20 1.42 9.02
C VAL A 248 2.45 0.95 8.30
N HIS A 249 3.56 1.67 8.45
CA HIS A 249 4.90 1.19 8.09
C HIS A 249 5.66 0.90 9.38
N ARG A 250 6.34 -0.25 9.46
CA ARG A 250 7.14 -0.61 10.64
C ARG A 250 8.22 -1.65 10.34
N TYR A 251 9.46 -1.30 10.64
CA TYR A 251 10.65 -2.13 10.39
C TYR A 251 11.29 -2.65 11.69
N ALA A 252 10.53 -3.43 12.47
CA ALA A 252 10.93 -3.86 13.81
C ALA A 252 11.48 -5.30 13.89
N SER A 253 10.96 -6.22 13.07
CA SER A 253 11.32 -7.65 13.05
C SER A 253 11.32 -8.30 14.46
N VAL A 254 10.21 -8.21 15.18
CA VAL A 254 10.02 -8.90 16.47
C VAL A 254 8.64 -9.58 16.55
N PRO A 255 8.57 -10.92 16.63
CA PRO A 255 7.30 -11.63 16.79
C PRO A 255 6.60 -11.29 18.10
N GLY A 256 5.26 -11.26 18.09
CA GLY A 256 4.40 -10.92 19.23
C GLY A 256 4.15 -9.42 19.37
N HIS A 257 4.89 -8.56 18.66
CA HIS A 257 4.69 -7.12 18.66
C HIS A 257 3.64 -6.64 17.65
N TRP A 258 3.19 -7.46 16.72
CA TRP A 258 2.12 -7.10 15.78
C TRP A 258 0.76 -7.39 16.37
N SER A 259 0.59 -8.62 16.86
CA SER A 259 -0.66 -9.06 17.47
C SER A 259 -1.04 -8.22 18.70
N SER A 260 -0.05 -7.88 19.54
CA SER A 260 -0.26 -7.03 20.71
C SER A 260 -0.53 -5.56 20.39
N ALA A 261 -0.01 -5.04 19.27
CA ALA A 261 -0.19 -3.65 18.88
C ALA A 261 -1.53 -3.38 18.16
N LEU A 262 -2.07 -4.38 17.47
CA LEU A 262 -3.27 -4.20 16.65
C LEU A 262 -4.49 -3.62 17.41
N PRO A 263 -4.84 -4.07 18.64
CA PRO A 263 -5.96 -3.48 19.37
C PRO A 263 -5.81 -1.98 19.59
N ASP A 264 -4.60 -1.53 19.94
CA ASP A 264 -4.30 -0.11 20.14
C ASP A 264 -4.34 0.66 18.82
N TRP A 265 -3.85 0.08 17.73
CA TRP A 265 -3.95 0.69 16.40
C TRP A 265 -5.40 0.86 15.95
N ILE A 266 -6.24 -0.15 16.11
CA ILE A 266 -7.68 -0.08 15.79
C ILE A 266 -8.36 0.99 16.65
N SER A 267 -8.03 1.06 17.95
CA SER A 267 -8.56 2.09 18.85
C SER A 267 -8.17 3.49 18.40
N GLN A 268 -6.91 3.70 18.01
CA GLN A 268 -6.39 4.99 17.56
C GLN A 268 -6.92 5.40 16.18
N ALA A 269 -7.22 4.43 15.31
CA ALA A 269 -7.70 4.68 13.95
C ALA A 269 -9.10 5.30 13.88
N ASN A 270 -9.81 5.44 15.01
CA ASN A 270 -11.10 6.13 15.10
C ASN A 270 -12.13 5.62 14.06
N GLY A 271 -12.29 4.29 14.01
CA GLY A 271 -13.25 3.63 13.12
C GLY A 271 -12.75 3.39 11.68
N LYS A 272 -11.55 3.87 11.32
CA LYS A 272 -10.92 3.57 10.02
C LYS A 272 -10.35 2.15 10.00
N LYS A 273 -10.15 1.61 8.79
CA LYS A 273 -9.41 0.34 8.63
C LYS A 273 -7.94 0.54 8.97
N VAL A 274 -7.27 -0.50 9.44
CA VAL A 274 -5.84 -0.53 9.70
C VAL A 274 -5.23 -1.75 9.03
N TYR A 275 -4.08 -1.56 8.39
CA TYR A 275 -3.28 -2.63 7.84
C TYR A 275 -1.81 -2.24 7.86
N LEU A 276 -0.94 -3.26 7.83
CA LEU A 276 0.50 -3.06 7.77
C LEU A 276 0.91 -2.97 6.30
N GLU A 277 1.11 -1.76 5.79
CA GLU A 277 1.41 -1.53 4.37
C GLU A 277 2.88 -1.81 4.03
N GLU A 278 3.78 -1.61 4.98
CA GLU A 278 5.18 -2.03 4.85
C GLU A 278 5.72 -2.55 6.18
N TRP A 279 6.40 -3.69 6.08
CA TRP A 279 7.20 -4.23 7.16
C TRP A 279 8.31 -5.10 6.57
N GLY A 280 9.45 -5.12 7.24
CA GLY A 280 10.64 -5.80 6.75
C GLY A 280 11.35 -6.60 7.84
N ILE A 281 12.13 -7.58 7.39
CA ILE A 281 13.06 -8.33 8.24
C ILE A 281 14.47 -7.93 7.86
N ASP A 282 15.17 -7.26 8.78
CA ASP A 282 16.55 -6.83 8.57
C ASP A 282 17.46 -8.06 8.41
N ALA A 283 17.80 -8.38 7.15
CA ALA A 283 18.60 -9.55 6.80
C ALA A 283 20.01 -9.51 7.39
N SER A 284 20.52 -8.32 7.72
CA SER A 284 21.83 -8.17 8.36
C SER A 284 21.84 -8.65 9.81
N LYS A 285 20.66 -8.71 10.45
CA LYS A 285 20.48 -9.06 11.87
C LYS A 285 19.79 -10.39 12.09
N TYR A 286 18.85 -10.75 11.22
CA TYR A 286 17.96 -11.89 11.43
C TYR A 286 18.00 -12.89 10.28
N ASP A 287 17.78 -14.17 10.61
CA ASP A 287 17.52 -15.18 9.59
C ASP A 287 16.09 -15.01 9.05
N GLN A 288 16.00 -14.48 7.83
CA GLN A 288 14.72 -14.26 7.15
C GLN A 288 13.91 -15.54 6.92
N THR A 289 14.56 -16.72 6.87
CA THR A 289 13.87 -18.01 6.64
C THR A 289 12.91 -18.33 7.77
N SER A 290 13.39 -18.22 9.01
CA SER A 290 12.61 -18.49 10.22
C SER A 290 11.80 -17.27 10.68
N ALA A 291 12.38 -16.07 10.58
CA ALA A 291 11.71 -14.84 10.99
C ALA A 291 10.45 -14.59 10.15
N PHE A 292 10.48 -14.72 8.82
CA PHE A 292 9.32 -14.44 7.98
C PHE A 292 8.09 -15.27 8.39
N VAL A 293 8.28 -16.57 8.59
CA VAL A 293 7.22 -17.47 9.04
C VAL A 293 6.66 -17.00 10.39
N SER A 294 7.54 -16.76 11.36
CA SER A 294 7.12 -16.36 12.71
C SER A 294 6.37 -15.03 12.74
N GLU A 295 6.79 -14.04 11.96
CA GLU A 295 6.17 -12.70 11.94
C GLU A 295 4.78 -12.75 11.28
N VAL A 296 4.65 -13.45 10.15
CA VAL A 296 3.36 -13.58 9.47
C VAL A 296 2.39 -14.44 10.27
N GLU A 297 2.87 -15.48 10.97
CA GLU A 297 2.03 -16.26 11.89
C GLU A 297 1.50 -15.40 13.06
N ASP A 298 2.31 -14.49 13.61
CA ASP A 298 1.86 -13.53 14.63
C ASP A 298 0.76 -12.60 14.08
N MET A 299 0.95 -12.04 12.89
CA MET A 299 -0.07 -11.21 12.22
C MET A 299 -1.36 -11.99 11.94
N ASN A 300 -1.22 -13.23 11.45
CA ASN A 300 -2.33 -14.14 11.19
C ASN A 300 -3.07 -14.50 12.47
N SER A 301 -2.42 -14.56 13.63
CA SER A 301 -3.08 -14.91 14.90
C SER A 301 -4.20 -13.95 15.31
N VAL A 302 -4.15 -12.70 14.81
CA VAL A 302 -5.14 -11.65 15.05
C VAL A 302 -5.87 -11.18 13.79
N GLY A 303 -5.62 -11.82 12.64
CA GLY A 303 -6.22 -11.42 11.37
C GLY A 303 -5.80 -10.02 10.91
N LEU A 304 -4.54 -9.63 11.14
CA LEU A 304 -3.94 -8.39 10.65
C LEU A 304 -3.55 -8.55 9.17
N PRO A 305 -4.13 -7.78 8.24
CA PRO A 305 -3.63 -7.77 6.87
C PRO A 305 -2.29 -7.05 6.75
N SER A 306 -1.41 -7.56 5.90
CA SER A 306 -0.06 -7.03 5.76
C SER A 306 0.53 -7.15 4.36
N LEU A 307 1.43 -6.23 4.00
CA LEU A 307 2.27 -6.32 2.80
C LEU A 307 3.74 -6.30 3.20
N TYR A 308 4.49 -7.32 2.78
CA TYR A 308 5.92 -7.37 3.06
C TYR A 308 6.70 -6.42 2.15
N TRP A 309 7.65 -5.69 2.74
CA TRP A 309 8.70 -4.97 2.03
C TRP A 309 10.00 -5.77 2.14
N GLN A 310 10.49 -6.44 1.09
CA GLN A 310 9.80 -6.73 -0.17
C GLN A 310 10.14 -8.13 -0.68
N ILE A 311 9.17 -8.81 -1.29
CA ILE A 311 9.40 -10.09 -1.97
C ILE A 311 9.97 -9.78 -3.35
N LEU A 312 11.23 -10.18 -3.58
CA LEU A 312 11.98 -9.96 -4.81
C LEU A 312 11.80 -11.14 -5.79
N PRO A 313 11.89 -10.91 -7.11
CA PRO A 313 12.06 -11.97 -8.10
C PRO A 313 13.26 -12.89 -7.77
N PRO A 314 13.40 -14.08 -8.37
CA PRO A 314 14.55 -14.95 -8.13
C PRO A 314 15.90 -14.22 -8.23
N GLY A 315 16.83 -14.50 -7.30
CA GLY A 315 18.12 -13.81 -7.20
C GLY A 315 19.17 -14.24 -8.23
N GLU A 316 18.82 -15.18 -9.10
CA GLU A 316 19.69 -15.71 -10.15
C GLU A 316 19.62 -14.88 -11.45
N GLY A 317 20.72 -14.83 -12.22
CA GLY A 317 20.75 -14.21 -13.55
C GLY A 317 21.87 -13.19 -13.76
N SER A 318 21.69 -12.28 -14.73
CA SER A 318 22.70 -11.28 -15.12
C SER A 318 22.99 -10.22 -14.05
N CYS A 319 22.12 -10.10 -13.05
CA CYS A 319 22.28 -9.23 -11.88
C CYS A 319 22.55 -10.02 -10.60
N ALA A 320 23.03 -11.26 -10.72
CA ALA A 320 23.45 -12.07 -9.60
C ALA A 320 24.54 -11.38 -8.76
N GLY A 321 24.50 -11.58 -7.45
CA GLY A 321 25.45 -11.01 -6.49
C GLY A 321 24.90 -9.85 -5.65
N TYR A 322 23.68 -9.39 -5.91
CA TYR A 322 22.96 -8.58 -4.92
C TYR A 322 22.60 -9.46 -3.72
N ASP A 323 22.99 -9.02 -2.52
CA ASP A 323 22.64 -9.65 -1.25
C ASP A 323 21.98 -8.60 -0.35
N PRO A 324 20.69 -8.76 0.00
CA PRO A 324 19.99 -7.88 0.94
C PRO A 324 20.77 -7.68 2.26
N LYS A 325 21.55 -8.66 2.73
CA LYS A 325 22.35 -8.54 3.96
C LYS A 325 23.43 -7.47 3.90
N THR A 326 23.81 -7.06 2.69
CA THR A 326 24.89 -6.08 2.44
C THR A 326 24.39 -4.80 1.78
N ASP A 327 23.08 -4.68 1.55
CA ASP A 327 22.45 -3.46 1.03
C ASP A 327 22.35 -2.40 2.14
N ASN A 328 23.28 -1.45 2.15
CA ASN A 328 23.39 -0.45 3.22
C ASN A 328 22.13 0.41 3.44
N ASP A 329 21.24 0.48 2.45
CA ASP A 329 20.06 1.35 2.48
C ASP A 329 18.75 0.56 2.70
N ASP A 330 18.71 -0.73 2.35
CA ASP A 330 17.47 -1.54 2.41
C ASP A 330 17.76 -3.05 2.51
N HIS A 331 17.93 -3.51 3.76
CA HIS A 331 18.23 -4.89 4.13
C HIS A 331 17.03 -5.85 4.13
N PHE A 332 15.88 -5.46 3.58
CA PHE A 332 14.60 -6.14 3.85
C PHE A 332 14.14 -7.08 2.72
N GLY A 333 14.86 -7.15 1.61
CA GLY A 333 14.48 -8.01 0.48
C GLY A 333 14.50 -9.51 0.82
N ILE A 334 13.47 -10.26 0.40
CA ILE A 334 13.46 -11.73 0.39
C ILE A 334 13.25 -12.20 -1.06
N PHE A 335 14.22 -12.91 -1.62
CA PHE A 335 14.06 -13.52 -2.94
C PHE A 335 13.08 -14.69 -2.94
N GLN A 336 12.30 -14.86 -4.01
CA GLN A 336 11.35 -15.98 -4.17
C GLN A 336 12.00 -17.38 -4.15
N ASP A 337 13.31 -17.44 -4.40
CA ASP A 337 14.15 -18.66 -4.42
C ASP A 337 15.13 -18.74 -3.24
N SER A 338 14.99 -17.90 -2.21
CA SER A 338 15.88 -17.88 -1.05
C SER A 338 15.82 -19.13 -0.16
N GLY A 339 14.79 -19.96 -0.34
CA GLY A 339 14.45 -21.07 0.57
C GLY A 339 13.52 -20.68 1.71
N THR A 340 13.16 -19.41 1.87
CA THR A 340 12.11 -18.97 2.80
C THR A 340 10.75 -19.54 2.39
N ASP A 341 10.01 -20.12 3.34
CA ASP A 341 8.62 -20.53 3.10
C ASP A 341 7.72 -19.29 3.05
N LEU A 342 7.60 -18.71 1.86
CA LEU A 342 6.67 -17.61 1.59
C LEU A 342 5.22 -18.11 1.49
N ALA A 343 5.02 -19.30 0.94
CA ALA A 343 3.69 -19.79 0.55
C ALA A 343 2.83 -20.18 1.76
N GLY A 344 3.40 -20.93 2.71
CA GLY A 344 2.71 -21.43 3.89
C GLY A 344 2.03 -20.31 4.69
N PRO A 345 2.78 -19.37 5.28
CA PRO A 345 2.22 -18.33 6.12
C PRO A 345 1.35 -17.31 5.34
N MET A 346 1.71 -16.96 4.10
CA MET A 346 0.89 -16.05 3.29
C MET A 346 -0.47 -16.67 2.93
N ASN A 347 -0.51 -17.96 2.58
CA ASN A 347 -1.76 -18.66 2.34
C ASN A 347 -2.59 -18.85 3.63
N GLY A 348 -1.91 -18.96 4.78
CA GLY A 348 -2.53 -19.03 6.10
C GLY A 348 -3.50 -17.87 6.38
N ALA A 349 -3.20 -16.66 5.90
CA ALA A 349 -4.03 -15.47 6.11
C ALA A 349 -5.46 -15.64 5.58
N ALA A 350 -5.64 -16.35 4.45
CA ALA A 350 -6.96 -16.60 3.87
C ALA A 350 -7.81 -17.60 4.68
N GLY A 351 -7.22 -18.28 5.67
CA GLY A 351 -7.90 -19.16 6.63
C GLY A 351 -8.32 -18.45 7.93
N VAL A 352 -7.93 -17.19 8.12
CA VAL A 352 -8.19 -16.42 9.34
C VAL A 352 -9.20 -15.31 9.04
N GLN A 353 -10.18 -15.12 9.92
CA GLN A 353 -11.07 -13.96 9.86
C GLN A 353 -10.26 -12.67 10.09
N ALA A 354 -10.43 -11.67 9.22
CA ALA A 354 -9.76 -10.38 9.39
C ALA A 354 -10.27 -9.64 10.64
N ALA A 355 -9.40 -8.87 11.29
CA ALA A 355 -9.75 -8.02 12.43
C ALA A 355 -10.79 -6.95 12.07
N GLN A 356 -10.81 -6.52 10.80
CA GLN A 356 -11.77 -5.59 10.23
C GLN A 356 -12.24 -6.13 8.87
N ASP A 357 -13.49 -5.87 8.49
CA ASP A 357 -14.04 -6.37 7.22
C ASP A 357 -13.46 -5.63 6.01
N TRP A 358 -13.01 -6.36 4.98
CA TRP A 358 -12.43 -5.84 3.73
C TRP A 358 -13.28 -6.16 2.50
N THR A 359 -14.49 -6.69 2.70
CA THR A 359 -15.46 -6.96 1.63
C THR A 359 -15.74 -5.70 0.80
N GLY A 360 -15.74 -5.84 -0.52
CA GLY A 360 -15.95 -4.74 -1.46
C GLY A 360 -14.69 -3.96 -1.83
N SER A 361 -13.58 -4.13 -1.10
CA SER A 361 -12.29 -3.51 -1.46
C SER A 361 -11.29 -4.55 -1.94
N VAL A 362 -10.97 -5.55 -1.11
CA VAL A 362 -10.12 -6.67 -1.49
C VAL A 362 -10.93 -7.81 -2.10
N TYR A 363 -12.05 -8.16 -1.47
CA TYR A 363 -12.92 -9.31 -1.82
C TYR A 363 -14.16 -8.91 -2.59
#